data_AF-A0A1Y4DPK2-F1
#
_entry.id   AF-A0A1Y4DPK2-F1
#
_cell.length_a   1.000
_cell.length_b   1.000
_cell.length_c   1.000
_cell.angle_alpha   90.00
_cell.angle_beta   90.00
_cell.angle_gamma   90.00
#
_symmetry.space_group_name_H-M   'P 1'
#
loop_
_entity.id
_entity.type
_entity.pdbx_description
1 polymer ?
#
loop_
_entity_poly.entity_id
_entity_poly.type
_entity_poly.pdbx_seq_one_letter_code
_entity_poly.pdbx_strand_id
1 'polypeptide(L)'
;MRNTSMVHTSMKAVEPLSNMVTPLFGCAGRGHDGMGYRRIRELDFENPNRNRCESFSHPAGNRTATLETRIYRSWYFFGPSGGVVGDGVVFTYFGTRAHRGAHGRARILCLHRRMGAYVVPLRYTNRVLPRNRPILRDGGGMLRFGRYVRAANVEDALEVLRFRKGAQVMGGGMWMRLSDRTVPCVIDLSDCGLDKIEETEDEYRIGAYVTLRDLECAADFNYRTGNVLNAAVHDIVGVQFRQLATVGGSVFGRFGFSDVICALLALDSEVELVGAGRVPLAAFIDMPYELDVLTHVIVKKHDYRASYQCLRKAATDFSTINVCAARWDGTWHVAVGSRPAKARLLAGEALGVSSAEPTADEIARAVEAVRGLAYSSNMWGSERYRRHLAGALTARSIVQAARYASTEAYQAALAACTREEAIR
;
A
#
# COMPACT_ATOMS: atom_id res chain seq x y z
N MET A 1 -48.41 -10.11 44.15
CA MET A 1 -47.12 -10.67 43.69
C MET A 1 -46.62 -9.82 42.53
N ARG A 2 -45.48 -9.13 42.73
CA ARG A 2 -44.59 -8.38 41.77
C ARG A 2 -45.32 -7.56 40.68
N ASN A 3 -45.65 -6.26 40.83
CA ASN A 3 -44.82 -5.03 40.94
C ASN A 3 -43.60 -5.02 39.98
N THR A 4 -43.31 -4.01 39.14
CA THR A 4 -43.61 -2.56 39.12
C THR A 4 -43.11 -2.01 37.76
N SER A 5 -43.89 -1.30 36.92
CA SER A 5 -44.14 0.17 36.83
C SER A 5 -43.26 0.97 35.83
N MET A 6 -43.96 1.78 35.03
CA MET A 6 -43.52 2.79 34.06
C MET A 6 -42.75 3.98 34.69
N VAL A 7 -42.09 4.82 33.87
CA VAL A 7 -42.50 6.21 33.51
C VAL A 7 -41.38 6.93 32.71
N HIS A 8 -41.82 7.76 31.75
CA HIS A 8 -41.16 8.71 30.85
C HIS A 8 -40.06 9.63 31.41
N THR A 9 -39.14 10.11 30.55
CA THR A 9 -38.98 11.57 30.23
C THR A 9 -38.16 11.83 28.95
N SER A 10 -38.32 13.04 28.40
CA SER A 10 -38.02 13.53 27.05
C SER A 10 -36.61 14.10 26.80
N MET A 11 -36.27 14.19 25.51
CA MET A 11 -35.27 15.01 24.79
C MET A 11 -34.46 16.07 25.56
N LYS A 12 -33.13 16.02 25.38
CA LYS A 12 -32.25 17.20 25.18
C LYS A 12 -31.09 16.87 24.23
N ALA A 13 -30.69 17.89 23.48
CA ALA A 13 -29.80 17.88 22.31
C ALA A 13 -28.38 17.35 22.57
N VAL A 14 -27.76 16.77 21.54
CA VAL A 14 -26.36 16.32 21.53
C VAL A 14 -25.57 17.18 20.54
N GLU A 15 -24.64 17.97 21.08
CA GLU A 15 -23.47 18.51 20.36
C GLU A 15 -22.22 17.66 20.71
N PRO A 16 -21.14 17.70 19.90
CA PRO A 16 -20.18 16.61 19.80
C PRO A 16 -19.02 16.74 20.79
N LEU A 17 -18.72 15.65 21.50
CA LEU A 17 -17.51 15.52 22.33
C LEU A 17 -16.49 14.61 21.63
N SER A 18 -15.45 15.27 21.13
CA SER A 18 -14.13 14.72 20.84
C SER A 18 -13.53 14.04 22.08
N ASN A 19 -12.81 12.93 21.83
CA ASN A 19 -11.81 12.29 22.70
C ASN A 19 -12.29 11.66 24.01
N MET A 20 -12.23 10.33 24.10
CA MET A 20 -11.58 9.58 25.19
C MET A 20 -11.70 8.07 24.96
N VAL A 21 -10.56 7.38 24.82
CA VAL A 21 -10.42 5.96 25.14
C VAL A 21 -9.36 5.85 26.23
N THR A 22 -9.79 5.46 27.42
CA THR A 22 -8.96 5.12 28.58
C THR A 22 -9.05 3.61 28.77
N PRO A 23 -7.95 2.85 28.94
CA PRO A 23 -8.03 1.50 29.47
C PRO A 23 -7.79 1.51 30.98
N LEU A 24 -8.81 1.03 31.70
CA LEU A 24 -8.76 0.54 33.07
C LEU A 24 -7.87 -0.69 33.18
N PHE A 25 -6.88 -0.70 34.08
CA PHE A 25 -6.48 -1.91 34.80
C PHE A 25 -5.97 -1.53 36.19
N GLY A 26 -6.77 -1.85 37.21
CA GLY A 26 -6.36 -1.89 38.60
C GLY A 26 -6.28 -3.34 39.07
N CYS A 27 -5.21 -3.68 39.78
CA CYS A 27 -5.23 -4.71 40.81
C CYS A 27 -4.32 -4.25 41.95
N ALA A 28 -4.92 -4.17 43.13
CA ALA A 28 -4.40 -3.61 44.36
C ALA A 28 -3.41 -4.54 45.07
N GLY A 29 -2.48 -3.95 45.86
CA GLY A 29 -1.56 -4.72 46.69
C GLY A 29 -0.56 -3.95 47.55
N ARG A 30 -1.03 -2.96 48.33
CA ARG A 30 -0.46 -2.38 49.57
C ARG A 30 0.98 -1.83 49.61
N GLY A 31 1.08 -0.52 49.82
CA GLY A 31 2.00 0.07 50.81
C GLY A 31 2.87 1.23 50.32
N HIS A 32 2.68 2.40 50.96
CA HIS A 32 3.49 3.63 50.94
C HIS A 32 3.28 4.64 49.79
N ASP A 33 2.33 5.52 50.10
CA ASP A 33 2.16 6.96 49.82
C ASP A 33 3.16 7.70 48.92
N GLY A 34 2.57 8.44 47.97
CA GLY A 34 2.94 9.83 47.72
C GLY A 34 3.87 10.10 46.53
N MET A 35 3.36 10.05 45.29
CA MET A 35 3.84 10.92 44.21
C MET A 35 2.70 11.29 43.26
N GLY A 36 2.38 12.59 43.21
CA GLY A 36 1.43 13.16 42.25
C GLY A 36 2.02 13.24 40.84
N TYR A 37 1.19 12.95 39.83
CA TYR A 37 1.53 13.16 38.42
C TYR A 37 1.01 14.53 37.96
N ARG A 38 1.88 15.37 37.36
CA ARG A 38 1.48 16.55 36.58
C ARG A 38 1.95 16.43 35.12
N ARG A 39 1.09 16.94 34.23
CA ARG A 39 1.20 17.02 32.75
C ARG A 39 2.51 17.68 32.27
N ILE A 40 3.13 17.11 31.24
CA ILE A 40 4.20 17.75 30.47
C ILE A 40 3.57 18.52 29.29
N ARG A 41 4.00 19.76 29.06
CA ARG A 41 3.59 20.65 27.94
C ARG A 41 4.29 20.26 26.63
N GLU A 42 3.66 20.60 25.51
CA GLU A 42 4.12 20.39 24.13
C GLU A 42 5.56 20.86 23.88
N LEU A 43 6.29 20.08 23.08
CA LEU A 43 7.67 20.34 22.64
C LEU A 43 7.64 21.11 21.32
N ASP A 44 8.40 22.20 21.24
CA ASP A 44 8.58 22.99 20.02
C ASP A 44 9.75 22.42 19.20
N PHE A 45 9.46 21.90 18.00
CA PHE A 45 10.41 21.12 17.18
C PHE A 45 11.22 21.96 16.18
N GLU A 46 10.85 23.23 15.96
CA GLU A 46 11.56 24.10 15.00
C GLU A 46 12.73 24.86 15.65
N ASN A 47 12.71 25.07 16.98
CA ASN A 47 13.82 25.72 17.69
C ASN A 47 14.14 25.07 19.06
N PRO A 48 15.00 24.03 19.09
CA PRO A 48 15.25 23.24 20.29
C PRO A 48 15.92 24.00 21.46
N ASN A 49 16.40 25.24 21.26
CA ASN A 49 17.04 26.04 22.31
C ASN A 49 16.05 26.71 23.29
N ARG A 50 14.74 26.70 23.00
CA ARG A 50 13.69 27.23 23.89
C ARG A 50 13.22 26.25 24.97
N ASN A 51 13.60 24.98 24.88
CA ASN A 51 13.26 23.96 25.88
C ASN A 51 14.24 24.02 27.07
N ARG A 52 14.19 25.08 27.90
CA ARG A 52 14.86 25.11 29.21
C ARG A 52 13.83 25.06 30.33
N CYS A 53 13.97 24.10 31.25
CA CYS A 53 13.20 24.08 32.50
C CYS A 53 13.85 25.00 33.54
N GLU A 54 13.06 25.87 34.17
CA GLU A 54 13.45 26.63 35.37
C GLU A 54 13.57 25.71 36.60
N SER A 55 14.54 26.01 37.46
CA SER A 55 14.87 25.26 38.68
C SER A 55 13.93 25.61 39.83
N PHE A 56 13.38 24.61 40.54
CA PHE A 56 12.73 24.80 41.84
C PHE A 56 13.37 23.96 42.94
N SER A 57 13.64 24.60 44.06
CA SER A 57 14.21 24.05 45.30
C SER A 57 13.13 23.54 46.25
N HIS A 58 13.33 22.38 46.88
CA HIS A 58 12.57 21.93 48.05
C HIS A 58 13.51 21.70 49.25
N PRO A 59 13.11 22.01 50.50
CA PRO A 59 14.02 22.11 51.63
C PRO A 59 14.08 20.77 52.37
N ALA A 60 15.14 20.01 52.14
CA ALA A 60 15.72 19.11 53.12
C ALA A 60 17.07 18.58 52.60
N GLY A 61 18.16 19.07 53.19
CA GLY A 61 19.41 18.36 53.40
C GLY A 61 20.06 17.59 52.24
N ASN A 62 21.10 18.22 51.69
CA ASN A 62 22.25 17.62 50.98
C ASN A 62 22.12 17.22 49.50
N ARG A 63 22.83 18.04 48.70
CA ARG A 63 23.50 17.79 47.41
C ARG A 63 22.64 17.85 46.15
N THR A 64 22.74 18.99 45.48
CA THR A 64 22.47 19.21 44.07
C THR A 64 23.34 18.29 43.20
N ALA A 65 22.70 17.47 42.36
CA ALA A 65 23.33 16.87 41.18
C ALA A 65 22.60 17.42 39.96
N THR A 66 23.27 18.30 39.22
CA THR A 66 22.78 18.85 37.95
C THR A 66 22.87 17.75 36.89
N LEU A 67 21.74 17.26 36.40
CA LEU A 67 21.67 16.37 35.24
C LEU A 67 21.62 17.22 33.97
N GLU A 68 22.77 17.48 33.37
CA GLU A 68 22.85 18.04 32.02
C GLU A 68 22.48 16.94 31.02
N THR A 69 21.32 17.05 30.37
CA THR A 69 20.94 16.14 29.30
C THR A 69 21.42 16.74 27.99
N ARG A 70 22.55 16.27 27.46
CA ARG A 70 23.01 16.63 26.11
C ARG A 70 22.61 15.53 25.13
N ILE A 71 21.77 15.89 24.17
CA ILE A 71 21.41 15.01 23.05
C ILE A 71 22.47 15.22 21.95
N TYR A 72 23.28 14.21 21.68
CA TYR A 72 24.15 14.19 20.50
C TYR A 72 23.54 13.30 19.42
N ARG A 73 23.32 13.85 18.21
CA ARG A 73 23.05 13.05 17.01
C ARG A 73 24.36 12.43 16.53
N SER A 74 24.46 11.11 16.54
CA SER A 74 25.54 10.36 15.86
C SER A 74 24.93 9.55 14.72
N TRP A 75 25.42 9.73 13.50
CA TRP A 75 25.03 8.91 12.34
C TRP A 75 25.83 7.60 12.36
N TYR A 76 25.14 6.46 12.30
CA TYR A 76 25.77 5.16 12.04
C TYR A 76 25.21 4.56 10.74
N PHE A 77 26.12 4.27 9.81
CA PHE A 77 25.90 3.45 8.63
C PHE A 77 25.95 1.97 9.01
N PHE A 78 24.94 1.17 8.65
CA PHE A 78 25.01 -0.30 8.71
C PHE A 78 24.41 -0.94 7.46
N GLY A 79 25.15 -1.90 6.89
CA GLY A 79 24.83 -2.65 5.68
C GLY A 79 23.74 -3.71 5.85
N PRO A 80 23.42 -4.45 4.77
CA PRO A 80 22.12 -5.08 4.57
C PRO A 80 22.05 -6.46 5.24
N SER A 81 21.43 -6.52 6.41
CA SER A 81 20.87 -7.74 6.97
C SER A 81 19.69 -7.37 7.86
N GLY A 82 18.49 -7.70 7.40
CA GLY A 82 17.22 -7.19 7.91
C GLY A 82 16.83 -7.64 9.30
N GLY A 83 16.07 -6.76 9.96
CA GLY A 83 15.32 -7.02 11.17
C GLY A 83 14.58 -5.75 11.59
N VAL A 84 13.33 -5.60 11.17
CA VAL A 84 12.44 -4.53 11.65
C VAL A 84 12.05 -4.87 13.09
N VAL A 85 12.56 -4.12 14.04
CA VAL A 85 12.05 -4.09 15.42
C VAL A 85 11.23 -2.80 15.51
N GLY A 86 9.96 -2.94 15.92
CA GLY A 86 8.99 -1.85 15.96
C GLY A 86 9.42 -0.66 16.81
N ASP A 87 8.74 0.46 16.60
CA ASP A 87 8.97 1.72 17.30
C ASP A 87 8.96 1.53 18.81
N GLY A 88 10.15 1.57 19.39
CA GLY A 88 10.39 1.60 20.83
C GLY A 88 11.36 2.72 21.12
N VAL A 89 10.92 3.72 21.90
CA VAL A 89 11.82 4.72 22.45
C VAL A 89 12.69 4.03 23.51
N VAL A 90 13.98 3.86 23.21
CA VAL A 90 14.96 3.34 24.17
C VAL A 90 15.42 4.49 25.06
N PHE A 91 14.96 4.53 26.31
CA PHE A 91 15.55 5.39 27.34
C PHE A 91 16.83 4.72 27.85
N THR A 92 17.97 5.39 27.65
CA THR A 92 19.25 4.95 28.25
C THR A 92 19.57 5.86 29.42
N TYR A 93 19.49 5.36 30.65
CA TYR A 93 19.90 6.09 31.84
C TYR A 93 21.41 5.95 32.07
N PHE A 94 22.14 7.06 32.20
CA PHE A 94 23.50 7.07 32.71
C PHE A 94 23.50 7.41 34.21
N GLY A 95 23.75 6.40 35.05
CA GLY A 95 24.00 6.61 36.48
C GLY A 95 25.50 6.65 36.76
N THR A 96 26.03 7.80 37.18
CA THR A 96 27.40 7.90 37.72
C THR A 96 27.39 7.57 39.21
N ARG A 97 28.14 6.53 39.63
CA ARG A 97 28.42 6.26 41.05
C ARG A 97 29.85 6.68 41.37
N ALA A 98 30.02 7.69 42.22
CA ALA A 98 31.33 8.07 42.74
C ALA A 98 31.69 7.19 43.95
N HIS A 99 32.82 6.48 43.89
CA HIS A 99 33.42 5.85 45.07
C HIS A 99 34.66 6.64 45.52
N ARG A 100 34.73 6.98 46.81
CA ARG A 100 35.93 7.53 47.44
C ARG A 100 36.91 6.39 47.74
N GLY A 101 38.11 6.47 47.16
CA GLY A 101 39.29 5.77 47.67
C GLY A 101 40.14 6.74 48.51
N ALA A 102 40.71 6.23 49.60
CA ALA A 102 41.71 6.96 50.37
C ALA A 102 42.91 7.30 49.47
N HIS A 103 43.45 8.51 49.59
CA HIS A 103 44.44 9.14 48.70
C HIS A 103 43.88 9.84 47.44
N GLY A 104 43.07 10.87 47.65
CA GLY A 104 43.35 12.21 47.12
C GLY A 104 43.48 12.50 45.61
N ARG A 105 43.10 11.61 44.68
CA ARG A 105 42.92 11.94 43.25
C ARG A 105 41.75 11.17 42.63
N ALA A 106 40.80 11.89 42.02
CA ALA A 106 39.69 11.28 41.28
C ALA A 106 40.18 10.75 39.92
N ARG A 107 39.94 9.46 39.64
CA ARG A 107 40.06 8.87 38.29
C ARG A 107 38.67 8.45 37.83
N ILE A 108 38.22 8.97 36.69
CA ILE A 108 37.02 8.49 36.00
C ILE A 108 37.40 7.19 35.30
N LEU A 109 36.89 6.06 35.78
CA LEU A 109 37.04 4.76 35.14
C LEU A 109 35.69 4.36 34.54
N CYS A 110 35.55 4.45 33.21
CA CYS A 110 34.38 3.91 32.50
C CYS A 110 34.47 2.38 32.46
N LEU A 111 33.88 1.72 33.46
CA LEU A 111 33.70 0.26 33.47
C LEU A 111 32.48 -0.12 32.63
N HIS A 112 32.70 -0.72 31.47
CA HIS A 112 31.68 -1.49 30.75
C HIS A 112 31.42 -2.80 31.50
N ARG A 113 30.38 -2.84 32.34
CA ARG A 113 29.79 -4.09 32.82
C ARG A 113 28.37 -4.24 32.29
N ARG A 114 28.14 -5.29 31.50
CA ARG A 114 26.79 -5.83 31.24
C ARG A 114 26.17 -6.19 32.59
N MET A 115 25.20 -5.41 33.06
CA MET A 115 24.26 -5.85 34.08
C MET A 115 22.95 -6.19 33.40
N GLY A 116 22.49 -7.41 33.65
CA GLY A 116 21.36 -8.04 32.97
C GLY A 116 20.04 -7.32 33.20
N ALA A 117 19.17 -7.42 32.20
CA ALA A 117 17.78 -7.03 32.31
C ALA A 117 17.04 -8.02 33.22
N TYR A 118 16.36 -7.50 34.25
CA TYR A 118 15.35 -8.25 34.98
C TYR A 118 14.05 -8.25 34.17
N VAL A 119 13.61 -9.43 33.76
CA VAL A 119 12.27 -9.67 33.21
C VAL A 119 11.41 -10.27 34.32
N VAL A 120 10.27 -9.64 34.61
CA VAL A 120 9.24 -10.18 35.50
C VAL A 120 8.54 -11.35 34.79
N PRO A 121 8.45 -12.55 35.37
CA PRO A 121 7.82 -13.69 34.71
C PRO A 121 6.30 -13.63 34.87
N LEU A 122 5.58 -13.35 33.78
CA LEU A 122 4.19 -13.77 33.66
C LEU A 122 4.18 -15.29 33.42
N ARG A 123 3.68 -16.05 34.41
CA ARG A 123 3.41 -17.48 34.26
C ARG A 123 2.36 -17.68 33.15
N TYR A 124 2.80 -18.09 31.98
CA TYR A 124 1.97 -18.78 31.01
C TYR A 124 2.47 -20.21 30.88
N THR A 125 1.49 -21.12 30.84
CA THR A 125 1.65 -22.57 30.80
C THR A 125 2.64 -23.02 29.74
N ASN A 126 3.58 -23.88 30.14
CA ASN A 126 4.51 -24.58 29.25
C ASN A 126 3.73 -25.51 28.31
N ARG A 127 3.32 -24.99 27.15
CA ARG A 127 3.18 -25.79 25.94
C ARG A 127 4.39 -25.44 25.08
N VAL A 128 5.39 -26.31 25.11
CA VAL A 128 6.54 -26.23 24.22
C VAL A 128 6.03 -26.40 22.79
N LEU A 129 5.74 -25.28 22.13
CA LEU A 129 5.63 -25.26 20.68
C LEU A 129 7.02 -25.57 20.13
N PRO A 130 7.17 -26.51 19.20
CA PRO A 130 8.47 -26.84 18.65
C PRO A 130 9.08 -25.57 18.06
N ARG A 131 10.35 -25.32 18.39
CA ARG A 131 11.17 -24.30 17.74
C ARG A 131 11.23 -24.63 16.25
N ASN A 132 10.32 -24.06 15.46
CA ASN A 132 10.55 -23.86 14.04
C ASN A 132 11.70 -22.84 13.91
N ARG A 133 12.94 -23.33 14.07
CA ARG A 133 14.03 -22.74 13.32
C ARG A 133 13.65 -22.92 11.86
N PRO A 134 13.67 -21.90 11.01
CA PRO A 134 13.71 -22.17 9.58
C PRO A 134 14.97 -23.01 9.38
N ILE A 135 14.78 -24.27 9.01
CA ILE A 135 15.82 -25.01 8.31
C ILE A 135 16.03 -24.16 7.06
N LEU A 136 17.08 -23.32 7.06
CA LEU A 136 17.69 -22.89 5.82
C LEU A 136 18.13 -24.21 5.17
N ARG A 137 17.25 -24.74 4.32
CA ARG A 137 17.64 -25.71 3.33
C ARG A 137 18.67 -24.97 2.47
N ASP A 138 19.94 -25.25 2.72
CA ASP A 138 20.97 -25.06 1.70
C ASP A 138 20.49 -25.85 0.46
N GLY A 139 19.93 -25.12 -0.51
CA GLY A 139 19.27 -25.69 -1.69
C GLY A 139 17.82 -25.28 -1.94
N GLY A 140 17.31 -24.18 -1.34
CA GLY A 140 16.07 -23.54 -1.80
C GLY A 140 16.29 -23.02 -3.22
N GLY A 141 15.61 -23.57 -4.21
CA GLY A 141 16.01 -23.35 -5.59
C GLY A 141 15.79 -21.91 -6.03
N MET A 142 16.77 -21.43 -6.77
CA MET A 142 16.86 -20.06 -7.25
C MET A 142 16.35 -20.02 -8.68
N LEU A 143 15.62 -18.96 -9.05
CA LEU A 143 15.33 -18.67 -10.45
C LEU A 143 16.64 -18.67 -11.24
N ARG A 144 16.73 -19.55 -12.23
CA ARG A 144 17.88 -19.65 -13.13
C ARG A 144 17.46 -19.45 -14.56
N PHE A 145 18.28 -18.75 -15.33
CA PHE A 145 18.11 -18.62 -16.77
C PHE A 145 19.17 -19.47 -17.47
N GLY A 146 18.73 -20.37 -18.34
CA GLY A 146 19.66 -21.16 -19.16
C GLY A 146 20.32 -20.30 -20.24
N ARG A 147 19.53 -19.44 -20.87
CA ARG A 147 19.97 -18.44 -21.85
C ARG A 147 19.24 -17.13 -21.59
N TYR A 148 19.95 -16.02 -21.80
CA TYR A 148 19.37 -14.68 -21.88
C TYR A 148 19.49 -14.18 -23.31
N VAL A 149 18.40 -13.70 -23.87
CA VAL A 149 18.33 -13.07 -25.20
C VAL A 149 17.76 -11.69 -25.01
N ARG A 150 18.53 -10.67 -25.39
CA ARG A 150 18.04 -9.30 -25.53
C ARG A 150 17.66 -9.11 -26.99
N ALA A 151 16.36 -8.98 -27.25
CA ALA A 151 15.84 -8.90 -28.61
C ALA A 151 16.03 -7.48 -29.17
N ALA A 152 16.43 -7.38 -30.44
CA ALA A 152 16.60 -6.10 -31.11
C ALA A 152 15.26 -5.45 -31.51
N ASN A 153 14.23 -6.28 -31.72
CA ASN A 153 12.86 -5.88 -32.05
C ASN A 153 11.86 -6.96 -31.58
N VAL A 154 10.57 -6.68 -31.72
CA VAL A 154 9.49 -7.54 -31.21
C VAL A 154 9.25 -8.77 -32.08
N GLU A 155 9.58 -8.70 -33.37
CA GLU A 155 9.50 -9.81 -34.33
C GLU A 155 10.54 -10.88 -33.98
N ASP A 156 11.80 -10.49 -33.78
CA ASP A 156 12.90 -11.36 -33.34
C ASP A 156 12.55 -12.01 -31.99
N ALA A 157 11.94 -11.25 -31.07
CA ALA A 157 11.49 -11.78 -29.79
C ALA A 157 10.43 -12.87 -29.96
N LEU A 158 9.44 -12.65 -30.84
CA LEU A 158 8.39 -13.62 -31.13
C LEU A 158 8.95 -14.89 -31.80
N GLU A 159 9.90 -14.74 -32.72
CA GLU A 159 10.58 -15.87 -33.35
C GLU A 159 11.31 -16.72 -32.32
N VAL A 160 12.10 -16.10 -31.43
CA VAL A 160 12.81 -16.81 -30.37
C VAL A 160 11.83 -17.49 -29.41
N LEU A 161 10.72 -16.83 -29.07
CA LEU A 161 9.67 -17.36 -28.19
C LEU A 161 9.03 -18.63 -28.77
N ARG A 162 8.73 -18.63 -30.07
CA ARG A 162 8.09 -19.76 -30.77
C ARG A 162 9.07 -20.88 -31.09
N PHE A 163 10.31 -20.55 -31.45
CA PHE A 163 11.34 -21.52 -31.80
C PHE A 163 11.85 -22.29 -30.57
N ARG A 164 12.03 -21.60 -29.44
CA ARG A 164 12.60 -22.20 -28.22
C ARG A 164 11.52 -22.67 -27.26
N LYS A 165 11.33 -23.98 -27.18
CA LYS A 165 10.42 -24.59 -26.20
C LYS A 165 10.75 -24.13 -24.77
N GLY A 166 9.74 -23.61 -24.08
CA GLY A 166 9.87 -23.12 -22.70
C GLY A 166 10.56 -21.75 -22.58
N ALA A 167 10.81 -21.05 -23.69
CA ALA A 167 11.23 -19.66 -23.63
C ALA A 167 10.13 -18.78 -23.03
N GLN A 168 10.53 -17.69 -22.37
CA GLN A 168 9.61 -16.74 -21.76
C GLN A 168 10.07 -15.31 -21.98
N VAL A 169 9.14 -14.43 -22.31
CA VAL A 169 9.36 -12.99 -22.30
C VAL A 169 9.43 -12.52 -20.85
N MET A 170 10.45 -11.71 -20.55
CA MET A 170 10.56 -10.98 -19.29
C MET A 170 9.90 -9.61 -19.45
N GLY A 171 9.18 -9.15 -18.42
CA GLY A 171 8.95 -7.72 -18.22
C GLY A 171 9.98 -7.20 -17.21
N GLY A 172 9.50 -6.71 -16.07
CA GLY A 172 10.35 -6.31 -14.94
C GLY A 172 11.00 -7.44 -14.13
N GLY A 173 10.72 -8.72 -14.45
CA GLY A 173 11.23 -9.87 -13.71
C GLY A 173 10.75 -10.03 -12.25
N MET A 174 9.97 -9.08 -11.72
CA MET A 174 9.61 -9.02 -10.28
C MET A 174 8.90 -10.28 -9.78
N TRP A 175 7.89 -10.76 -10.49
CA TRP A 175 7.17 -11.98 -10.11
C TRP A 175 7.94 -13.25 -10.49
N MET A 176 8.71 -13.21 -11.57
CA MET A 176 9.56 -14.34 -11.97
C MET A 176 10.59 -14.65 -10.89
N ARG A 177 11.19 -13.61 -10.26
CA ARG A 177 12.19 -13.73 -9.20
C ARG A 177 11.70 -14.53 -7.99
N LEU A 178 10.39 -14.52 -7.72
CA LEU A 178 9.80 -15.27 -6.60
C LEU A 178 9.58 -16.75 -6.92
N SER A 179 9.81 -17.18 -8.16
CA SER A 179 9.66 -18.58 -8.56
C SER A 179 10.93 -19.39 -8.32
N ASP A 180 10.75 -20.63 -7.88
CA ASP A 180 11.80 -21.63 -7.78
C ASP A 180 11.75 -22.53 -9.04
N ARG A 181 12.36 -22.08 -10.14
CA ARG A 181 12.46 -22.84 -11.39
C ARG A 181 13.63 -22.42 -12.27
N THR A 182 13.93 -23.23 -13.27
CA THR A 182 14.84 -22.84 -14.37
C THR A 182 14.01 -22.48 -15.60
N VAL A 183 14.24 -21.29 -16.17
CA VAL A 183 13.68 -20.87 -17.45
C VAL A 183 14.74 -21.14 -18.53
N PRO A 184 14.50 -22.04 -19.50
CA PRO A 184 15.50 -22.41 -20.51
C PRO A 184 16.05 -21.22 -21.31
N CYS A 185 15.18 -20.28 -21.66
CA CYS A 185 15.54 -19.07 -22.38
C CYS A 185 14.64 -17.93 -21.91
N VAL A 186 15.24 -16.84 -21.48
CA VAL A 186 14.49 -15.61 -21.17
C VAL A 186 14.76 -14.57 -22.25
N ILE A 187 13.70 -13.87 -22.66
CA ILE A 187 13.70 -12.89 -23.74
C ILE A 187 13.41 -11.52 -23.13
N ASP A 188 14.35 -10.60 -23.27
CA ASP A 188 14.25 -9.23 -22.78
C ASP A 188 14.00 -8.28 -23.96
N LEU A 189 12.94 -7.47 -23.86
CA LEU A 189 12.51 -6.49 -24.85
C LEU A 189 13.01 -5.07 -24.55
N SER A 190 13.97 -4.90 -23.63
CA SER A 190 14.46 -3.57 -23.23
C SER A 190 14.97 -2.70 -24.40
N ASP A 191 15.43 -3.32 -25.51
CA ASP A 191 15.90 -2.62 -26.71
C ASP A 191 14.82 -2.42 -27.79
N CYS A 192 13.59 -2.88 -27.54
CA CYS A 192 12.50 -2.79 -28.50
C CYS A 192 11.75 -1.45 -28.46
N GLY A 193 12.21 -0.48 -27.67
CA GLY A 193 11.59 0.86 -27.57
C GLY A 193 10.19 0.87 -26.93
N LEU A 194 9.89 -0.10 -26.07
CA LEU A 194 8.57 -0.27 -25.43
C LEU A 194 8.46 0.40 -24.05
N ASP A 195 9.33 1.36 -23.75
CA ASP A 195 9.49 2.01 -22.44
C ASP A 195 8.80 3.39 -22.35
N LYS A 196 7.98 3.75 -23.33
CA LYS A 196 7.33 5.06 -23.43
C LYS A 196 5.82 4.99 -23.36
N ILE A 197 5.22 6.09 -22.91
CA ILE A 197 3.81 6.40 -23.10
C ILE A 197 3.74 7.42 -24.21
N GLU A 198 3.13 7.04 -25.32
CA GLU A 198 2.95 7.89 -26.50
C GLU A 198 1.50 8.35 -26.59
N GLU A 199 1.30 9.58 -27.06
CA GLU A 199 -0.03 10.16 -27.26
C GLU A 199 -0.24 10.41 -28.75
N THR A 200 -1.38 9.93 -29.26
CA THR A 200 -1.88 10.23 -30.61
C THR A 200 -3.12 11.12 -30.50
N GLU A 201 -3.79 11.42 -31.60
CA GLU A 201 -5.04 12.18 -31.57
C GLU A 201 -6.13 11.48 -30.73
N ASP A 202 -6.29 10.17 -30.91
CA ASP A 202 -7.43 9.39 -30.38
C ASP A 202 -7.08 8.49 -29.18
N GLU A 203 -5.80 8.23 -28.92
CA GLU A 203 -5.40 7.23 -27.92
C GLU A 203 -4.05 7.51 -27.26
N TYR A 204 -3.89 6.96 -26.06
CA TYR A 204 -2.61 6.77 -25.38
C TYR A 204 -2.09 5.35 -25.63
N ARG A 205 -0.84 5.23 -26.04
CA ARG A 205 -0.14 3.96 -26.26
C ARG A 205 0.90 3.78 -25.17
N ILE A 206 0.68 2.82 -24.28
CA ILE A 206 1.56 2.52 -23.15
C ILE A 206 2.41 1.32 -23.53
N GLY A 207 3.70 1.52 -23.77
CA GLY A 207 4.62 0.43 -24.08
C GLY A 207 4.70 -0.62 -22.96
N ALA A 208 4.89 -1.88 -23.33
CA ALA A 208 4.90 -3.02 -22.40
C ALA A 208 5.99 -2.92 -21.32
N TYR A 209 7.05 -2.16 -21.57
CA TYR A 209 8.19 -1.94 -20.69
C TYR A 209 8.11 -0.64 -19.88
N VAL A 210 7.07 0.18 -20.08
CA VAL A 210 6.76 1.29 -19.17
C VAL A 210 6.69 0.75 -17.75
N THR A 211 7.47 1.35 -16.86
CA THR A 211 7.51 0.91 -15.47
C THR A 211 6.25 1.37 -14.73
N LEU A 212 5.89 0.70 -13.64
CA LEU A 212 4.78 1.16 -12.81
C LEU A 212 5.08 2.54 -12.20
N ARG A 213 6.35 2.92 -12.03
CA ARG A 213 6.71 4.26 -11.61
C ARG A 213 6.47 5.30 -12.71
N ASP A 214 6.86 5.00 -13.94
CA ASP A 214 6.64 5.94 -15.05
C ASP A 214 5.15 6.12 -15.30
N LEU A 215 4.37 5.04 -15.18
CA LEU A 215 2.90 5.09 -15.19
C LEU A 215 2.35 5.93 -14.04
N GLU A 216 2.89 5.80 -12.82
CA GLU A 216 2.51 6.59 -11.64
C GLU A 216 2.75 8.10 -11.86
N CYS A 217 3.84 8.44 -12.55
CA CYS A 217 4.31 9.82 -12.73
C CYS A 217 3.90 10.48 -14.05
N ALA A 218 3.18 9.78 -14.93
CA ALA A 218 2.67 10.34 -16.17
C ALA A 218 1.52 11.32 -15.91
N ALA A 219 1.85 12.56 -15.53
CA ALA A 219 0.91 13.54 -14.97
C ALA A 219 -0.28 13.82 -15.90
N ASP A 220 -0.03 14.15 -17.17
CA ASP A 220 -1.08 14.49 -18.12
C ASP A 220 -2.01 13.31 -18.42
N PHE A 221 -1.43 12.13 -18.65
CA PHE A 221 -2.19 10.90 -18.87
C PHE A 221 -3.03 10.50 -17.65
N ASN A 222 -2.46 10.56 -16.44
CA ASN A 222 -3.20 10.28 -15.21
C ASN A 222 -4.31 11.29 -15.02
N TYR A 223 -4.04 12.57 -15.23
CA TYR A 223 -5.05 13.60 -15.13
C TYR A 223 -6.24 13.34 -16.06
N ARG A 224 -5.97 13.04 -17.34
CA ARG A 224 -6.99 12.76 -18.37
C ARG A 224 -7.79 11.48 -18.13
N THR A 225 -7.29 10.58 -17.26
CA THR A 225 -7.93 9.31 -16.92
C THR A 225 -8.46 9.28 -15.48
N GLY A 226 -8.66 10.44 -14.85
CA GLY A 226 -9.22 10.54 -13.49
C GLY A 226 -8.27 10.06 -12.38
N ASN A 227 -6.97 10.08 -12.64
CA ASN A 227 -5.86 9.62 -11.78
C ASN A 227 -5.98 8.16 -11.34
N VAL A 228 -6.77 7.33 -12.04
CA VAL A 228 -7.05 5.96 -11.59
C VAL A 228 -5.81 5.08 -11.61
N LEU A 229 -4.89 5.28 -12.57
CA LEU A 229 -3.68 4.47 -12.68
C LEU A 229 -2.65 4.86 -11.62
N ASN A 230 -2.43 6.16 -11.39
CA ASN A 230 -1.65 6.65 -10.25
C ASN A 230 -2.18 6.05 -8.93
N ALA A 231 -3.48 6.19 -8.65
CA ALA A 231 -4.09 5.67 -7.44
C ALA A 231 -3.94 4.14 -7.32
N ALA A 232 -4.04 3.41 -8.43
CA ALA A 232 -3.87 1.96 -8.44
C ALA A 232 -2.44 1.51 -8.15
N VAL A 233 -1.42 2.24 -8.63
CA VAL A 233 -0.03 1.81 -8.55
C VAL A 233 0.78 2.43 -7.42
N HIS A 234 0.47 3.63 -6.93
CA HIS A 234 1.33 4.38 -5.99
C HIS A 234 1.61 3.65 -4.66
N ASP A 235 0.73 2.74 -4.26
CA ASP A 235 0.84 1.92 -3.05
C ASP A 235 1.43 0.53 -3.31
N ILE A 236 1.70 0.14 -4.56
CA ILE A 236 2.22 -1.21 -4.85
C ILE A 236 3.64 -1.32 -4.31
N VAL A 237 3.79 -2.03 -3.19
CA VAL A 237 5.03 -2.45 -2.49
C VAL A 237 5.94 -1.29 -2.07
N GLY A 238 6.52 -0.58 -3.02
CA GLY A 238 7.46 0.51 -2.78
C GLY A 238 8.04 1.01 -4.08
N VAL A 239 8.60 2.21 -4.04
CA VAL A 239 9.12 2.92 -5.21
C VAL A 239 10.13 2.04 -5.97
N GLN A 240 11.05 1.37 -5.26
CA GLN A 240 12.07 0.48 -5.86
C GLN A 240 11.47 -0.69 -6.64
N PHE A 241 10.34 -1.25 -6.16
CA PHE A 241 9.64 -2.31 -6.87
C PHE A 241 9.01 -1.77 -8.16
N ARG A 242 8.40 -0.58 -8.09
CA ARG A 242 7.71 0.05 -9.22
C ARG A 242 8.63 0.59 -10.30
N GLN A 243 9.88 0.93 -9.97
CA GLN A 243 10.92 1.20 -10.97
C GLN A 243 11.26 0.01 -11.85
N LEU A 244 10.99 -1.22 -11.38
CA LEU A 244 11.35 -2.43 -12.12
C LEU A 244 10.13 -3.12 -12.71
N ALA A 245 9.03 -3.19 -11.96
CA ALA A 245 7.79 -3.78 -12.45
C ALA A 245 7.27 -3.01 -13.67
N THR A 246 6.91 -3.73 -14.73
CA THR A 246 6.40 -3.13 -15.97
C THR A 246 4.90 -3.35 -16.14
N VAL A 247 4.27 -2.46 -16.90
CA VAL A 247 2.85 -2.56 -17.28
C VAL A 247 2.58 -3.86 -18.02
N GLY A 248 3.37 -4.19 -19.04
CA GLY A 248 3.21 -5.41 -19.82
C GLY A 248 3.39 -6.68 -18.98
N GLY A 249 4.35 -6.69 -18.05
CA GLY A 249 4.54 -7.82 -17.13
C GLY A 249 3.33 -8.03 -16.20
N SER A 250 2.65 -6.95 -15.82
CA SER A 250 1.44 -7.00 -14.99
C SER A 250 0.21 -7.42 -15.79
N VAL A 251 0.04 -6.90 -17.01
CA VAL A 251 -1.12 -7.14 -17.88
C VAL A 251 -1.06 -8.53 -18.50
N PHE A 252 0.07 -8.92 -19.10
CA PHE A 252 0.23 -10.24 -19.72
C PHE A 252 0.13 -11.37 -18.71
N GLY A 253 0.65 -11.17 -17.49
CA GLY A 253 0.55 -12.14 -16.40
C GLY A 253 -0.89 -12.37 -15.88
N ARG A 254 -1.84 -11.49 -16.23
CA ARG A 254 -3.27 -11.58 -15.88
C ARG A 254 -3.51 -11.96 -14.42
N PHE A 255 -2.69 -11.42 -13.51
CA PHE A 255 -2.68 -11.83 -12.10
C PHE A 255 -3.99 -11.49 -11.41
N GLY A 256 -4.52 -12.42 -10.63
CA GLY A 256 -5.80 -12.24 -9.91
C GLY A 256 -5.78 -11.20 -8.80
N PHE A 257 -4.61 -10.61 -8.50
CA PHE A 257 -4.41 -9.52 -7.55
C PHE A 257 -3.97 -8.21 -8.24
N SER A 258 -3.97 -8.16 -9.57
CA SER A 258 -3.44 -7.01 -10.32
C SER A 258 -4.32 -5.77 -10.17
N ASP A 259 -3.80 -4.77 -9.47
CA ASP A 259 -4.37 -3.42 -9.41
C ASP A 259 -4.37 -2.74 -10.79
N VAL A 260 -3.29 -2.95 -11.56
CA VAL A 260 -3.10 -2.40 -12.91
C VAL A 260 -4.22 -2.85 -13.86
N ILE A 261 -4.53 -4.15 -13.89
CA ILE A 261 -5.61 -4.67 -14.74
C ILE A 261 -6.96 -4.13 -14.30
N CYS A 262 -7.23 -4.03 -13.00
CA CYS A 262 -8.50 -3.51 -12.51
C CYS A 262 -8.72 -2.05 -12.95
N ALA A 263 -7.69 -1.21 -12.81
CA ALA A 263 -7.76 0.19 -13.22
C ALA A 263 -7.96 0.35 -14.74
N LEU A 264 -7.15 -0.35 -15.55
CA LEU A 264 -7.26 -0.30 -17.01
C LEU A 264 -8.60 -0.83 -17.51
N LEU A 265 -9.11 -1.92 -16.93
CA LEU A 265 -10.32 -2.61 -17.41
C LEU A 265 -11.59 -1.75 -17.34
N ALA A 266 -11.65 -0.75 -16.46
CA ALA A 266 -12.78 0.19 -16.43
C ALA A 266 -12.67 1.29 -17.51
N LEU A 267 -11.45 1.57 -17.99
CA LEU A 267 -11.20 2.47 -19.12
C LEU A 267 -11.45 1.73 -20.44
N ASP A 268 -11.64 2.49 -21.51
CA ASP A 268 -11.73 1.94 -22.87
C ASP A 268 -10.32 1.52 -23.32
N SER A 269 -9.98 0.27 -23.00
CA SER A 269 -8.62 -0.25 -23.12
C SER A 269 -8.52 -1.51 -23.96
N GLU A 270 -7.43 -1.57 -24.72
CA GLU A 270 -7.05 -2.69 -25.57
C GLU A 270 -5.60 -3.09 -25.26
N VAL A 271 -5.21 -4.26 -25.75
CA VAL A 271 -3.80 -4.66 -25.82
C VAL A 271 -3.42 -4.88 -27.27
N GLU A 272 -2.16 -4.58 -27.59
CA GLU A 272 -1.57 -4.84 -28.90
C GLU A 272 -0.52 -5.94 -28.74
N LEU A 273 -0.69 -7.02 -29.48
CA LEU A 273 0.23 -8.16 -29.54
C LEU A 273 0.79 -8.31 -30.95
N VAL A 274 2.02 -8.84 -31.07
CA VAL A 274 2.66 -9.06 -32.37
C VAL A 274 1.88 -10.07 -33.21
N GLY A 275 1.44 -11.18 -32.61
CA GLY A 275 0.72 -12.25 -33.30
C GLY A 275 -0.78 -11.98 -33.40
N ALA A 276 -1.45 -11.73 -32.28
CA ALA A 276 -2.90 -11.58 -32.22
C ALA A 276 -3.42 -10.20 -32.64
N GLY A 277 -2.54 -9.20 -32.84
CA GLY A 277 -2.93 -7.84 -33.14
C GLY A 277 -3.62 -7.15 -31.96
N ARG A 278 -4.60 -6.29 -32.25
CA ARG A 278 -5.36 -5.56 -31.23
C ARG A 278 -6.50 -6.38 -30.67
N VAL A 279 -6.59 -6.42 -29.35
CA VAL A 279 -7.63 -7.14 -28.62
C VAL A 279 -8.15 -6.27 -27.47
N PRO A 280 -9.48 -6.10 -27.32
CA PRO A 280 -10.05 -5.46 -26.15
C PRO A 280 -9.56 -6.10 -24.85
N LEU A 281 -9.18 -5.31 -23.84
CA LEU A 281 -8.59 -5.84 -22.62
C LEU A 281 -9.53 -6.83 -21.91
N ALA A 282 -10.84 -6.56 -21.93
CA ALA A 282 -11.86 -7.45 -21.38
C ALA A 282 -11.84 -8.85 -22.02
N ALA A 283 -11.65 -8.93 -23.35
CA ALA A 283 -11.51 -10.20 -24.06
C ALA A 283 -10.16 -10.86 -23.77
N PHE A 284 -9.07 -10.08 -23.80
CA PHE A 284 -7.70 -10.56 -23.56
C PHE A 284 -7.53 -11.25 -22.20
N ILE A 285 -8.23 -10.77 -21.17
CA ILE A 285 -8.17 -11.36 -19.83
C ILE A 285 -8.60 -12.84 -19.83
N ASP A 286 -9.58 -13.21 -20.66
CA ASP A 286 -10.14 -14.57 -20.71
C ASP A 286 -9.56 -15.43 -21.86
N MET A 287 -8.73 -14.85 -22.72
CA MET A 287 -7.99 -15.61 -23.74
C MET A 287 -7.03 -16.65 -23.13
N PRO A 288 -6.75 -17.75 -23.86
CA PRO A 288 -5.69 -18.69 -23.49
C PRO A 288 -4.31 -18.01 -23.50
N TYR A 289 -3.33 -18.68 -22.89
CA TYR A 289 -1.93 -18.27 -23.00
C TYR A 289 -1.33 -18.87 -24.27
N GLU A 290 -1.18 -18.02 -25.29
CA GLU A 290 -0.46 -18.35 -26.52
C GLU A 290 0.96 -17.79 -26.48
N LEU A 291 1.84 -18.35 -27.31
CA LEU A 291 3.21 -17.84 -27.50
C LEU A 291 3.17 -16.56 -28.34
N ASP A 292 2.97 -15.44 -27.65
CA ASP A 292 2.88 -14.11 -28.23
C ASP A 292 3.60 -13.06 -27.36
N VAL A 293 3.84 -11.89 -27.93
CA VAL A 293 4.53 -10.75 -27.32
C VAL A 293 3.55 -9.58 -27.24
N LEU A 294 3.23 -9.14 -26.01
CA LEU A 294 2.47 -7.91 -25.79
C LEU A 294 3.41 -6.71 -25.95
N THR A 295 3.06 -5.81 -26.87
CA THR A 295 3.87 -4.62 -27.19
C THR A 295 3.32 -3.38 -26.50
N HIS A 296 1.99 -3.19 -26.52
CA HIS A 296 1.35 -2.01 -25.96
C HIS A 296 0.05 -2.35 -25.21
N VAL A 297 -0.27 -1.51 -24.23
CA VAL A 297 -1.63 -1.32 -23.72
C VAL A 297 -2.13 0.00 -24.30
N ILE A 298 -3.31 -0.03 -24.90
CA ILE A 298 -3.93 1.14 -25.53
C ILE A 298 -5.05 1.63 -24.62
N VAL A 299 -5.15 2.93 -24.42
CA VAL A 299 -6.27 3.59 -23.72
C VAL A 299 -6.84 4.66 -24.64
N LYS A 300 -8.09 4.48 -25.09
CA LYS A 300 -8.78 5.46 -25.94
C LYS A 300 -9.04 6.74 -25.17
N LYS A 301 -9.01 7.88 -25.86
CA LYS A 301 -9.33 9.17 -25.26
C LYS A 301 -10.83 9.38 -25.17
N HIS A 302 -11.27 9.66 -23.95
CA HIS A 302 -12.63 10.02 -23.63
C HIS A 302 -12.62 11.13 -22.57
N ASP A 303 -13.76 11.79 -22.37
CA ASP A 303 -13.97 12.62 -21.17
C ASP A 303 -14.27 11.71 -19.97
N TYR A 304 -13.21 11.06 -19.47
CA TYR A 304 -13.33 10.09 -18.38
C TYR A 304 -13.73 10.78 -17.07
N ARG A 305 -14.83 10.29 -16.50
CA ARG A 305 -15.15 10.49 -15.08
C ARG A 305 -14.85 9.20 -14.35
N ALA A 306 -13.72 9.14 -13.65
CA ALA A 306 -13.23 7.88 -13.10
C ALA A 306 -12.75 7.97 -11.65
N SER A 307 -12.80 6.85 -10.95
CA SER A 307 -12.31 6.70 -9.59
C SER A 307 -11.85 5.27 -9.34
N TYR A 308 -10.69 5.14 -8.71
CA TYR A 308 -10.14 3.88 -8.24
C TYR A 308 -10.19 3.83 -6.71
N GLN A 309 -10.66 2.71 -6.16
CA GLN A 309 -10.73 2.45 -4.73
C GLN A 309 -10.16 1.08 -4.42
N CYS A 310 -9.43 0.96 -3.33
CA CYS A 310 -8.99 -0.35 -2.84
C CYS A 310 -9.00 -0.40 -1.31
N LEU A 311 -9.01 -1.63 -0.79
CA LEU A 311 -8.71 -1.89 0.61
C LEU A 311 -7.47 -2.78 0.69
N ARG A 312 -6.49 -2.37 1.50
CA ARG A 312 -5.27 -3.13 1.83
C ARG A 312 -5.18 -3.32 3.34
N LYS A 313 -4.44 -4.33 3.80
CA LYS A 313 -4.20 -4.52 5.25
C LYS A 313 -3.15 -3.54 5.78
N ALA A 314 -2.06 -3.37 5.04
CA ALA A 314 -1.11 -2.29 5.18
C ALA A 314 -0.98 -1.52 3.85
N ALA A 315 -0.46 -0.29 3.89
CA ALA A 315 -0.37 0.59 2.71
C ALA A 315 0.26 -0.11 1.51
N THR A 316 1.33 -0.89 1.72
CA THR A 316 2.11 -1.52 0.66
C THR A 316 1.70 -2.95 0.31
N ASP A 317 0.67 -3.51 0.96
CA ASP A 317 0.19 -4.88 0.73
C ASP A 317 -0.59 -5.00 -0.58
N PHE A 318 -0.82 -6.23 -1.05
CA PHE A 318 -1.84 -6.47 -2.08
C PHE A 318 -3.23 -6.07 -1.60
N SER A 319 -4.08 -5.64 -2.53
CA SER A 319 -5.47 -5.34 -2.21
C SER A 319 -6.23 -6.59 -1.77
N THR A 320 -6.96 -6.45 -0.66
CA THR A 320 -8.04 -7.35 -0.27
C THR A 320 -9.21 -7.26 -1.26
N ILE A 321 -9.45 -6.10 -1.84
CA ILE A 321 -10.34 -5.91 -2.98
C ILE A 321 -9.99 -4.56 -3.62
N ASN A 322 -10.17 -4.45 -4.93
CA ASN A 322 -10.07 -3.18 -5.62
C ASN A 322 -11.25 -3.03 -6.60
N VAL A 323 -11.65 -1.79 -6.82
CA VAL A 323 -12.74 -1.40 -7.70
C VAL A 323 -12.31 -0.15 -8.47
N CYS A 324 -12.50 -0.17 -9.78
CA CYS A 324 -12.38 1.01 -10.62
C CYS A 324 -13.74 1.28 -11.25
N ALA A 325 -14.27 2.50 -11.12
CA ALA A 325 -15.44 2.95 -11.85
C ALA A 325 -15.02 4.05 -12.81
N ALA A 326 -15.46 3.97 -14.06
CA ALA A 326 -15.26 5.01 -15.05
C ALA A 326 -16.53 5.21 -15.86
N ARG A 327 -16.78 6.45 -16.27
CA ARG A 327 -17.81 6.80 -17.24
C ARG A 327 -17.16 7.43 -18.46
N TRP A 328 -17.49 6.91 -19.62
CA TRP A 328 -17.07 7.37 -20.93
C TRP A 328 -18.12 6.94 -21.96
N ASP A 329 -18.26 7.66 -23.07
CA ASP A 329 -19.31 7.44 -24.09
C ASP A 329 -20.71 7.20 -23.53
N GLY A 330 -21.09 8.04 -22.57
CA GLY A 330 -22.42 7.96 -21.97
C GLY A 330 -22.62 6.85 -20.93
N THR A 331 -21.68 5.90 -20.81
CA THR A 331 -21.90 4.61 -20.16
C THR A 331 -20.95 4.39 -18.98
N TRP A 332 -21.46 3.78 -17.91
CA TRP A 332 -20.68 3.39 -16.74
C TRP A 332 -20.03 2.02 -16.91
N HIS A 333 -18.78 1.93 -16.49
CA HIS A 333 -17.92 0.77 -16.54
C HIS A 333 -17.30 0.56 -15.15
N VAL A 334 -17.60 -0.58 -14.51
CA VAL A 334 -17.10 -0.91 -13.17
C VAL A 334 -16.31 -2.21 -13.23
N ALA A 335 -15.01 -2.11 -12.98
CA ALA A 335 -14.12 -3.24 -12.84
C ALA A 335 -13.93 -3.61 -11.37
N VAL A 336 -14.01 -4.91 -11.06
CA VAL A 336 -13.73 -5.45 -9.72
C VAL A 336 -12.63 -6.51 -9.80
N GLY A 337 -11.48 -6.20 -9.20
CA GLY A 337 -10.31 -7.08 -9.17
C GLY A 337 -9.99 -7.56 -7.75
N SER A 338 -8.87 -8.26 -7.59
CA SER A 338 -8.50 -8.88 -6.31
C SER A 338 -9.62 -9.78 -5.74
N ARG A 339 -10.32 -10.49 -6.62
CA ARG A 339 -11.39 -11.46 -6.29
C ARG A 339 -10.85 -12.88 -6.22
N PRO A 340 -9.73 -13.08 -5.52
CA PRO A 340 -8.67 -14.07 -5.83
C PRO A 340 -8.70 -14.69 -7.24
N ALA A 341 -8.98 -13.85 -8.24
CA ALA A 341 -9.23 -14.22 -9.62
C ALA A 341 -9.07 -12.96 -10.48
N LYS A 342 -8.95 -13.15 -11.80
CA LYS A 342 -8.85 -12.08 -12.78
C LYS A 342 -9.96 -11.03 -12.55
N ALA A 343 -9.67 -9.76 -12.81
CA ALA A 343 -10.68 -8.71 -12.70
C ALA A 343 -11.87 -8.97 -13.65
N ARG A 344 -13.05 -8.44 -13.31
CA ARG A 344 -14.25 -8.52 -14.14
C ARG A 344 -14.85 -7.14 -14.31
N LEU A 345 -15.32 -6.88 -15.51
CA LEU A 345 -15.99 -5.65 -15.92
C LEU A 345 -17.51 -5.87 -15.91
N LEU A 346 -18.24 -4.92 -15.34
CA LEU A 346 -19.68 -4.78 -15.51
C LEU A 346 -19.96 -3.41 -16.13
N ALA A 347 -20.82 -3.37 -17.15
CA ALA A 347 -21.20 -2.15 -17.84
C ALA A 347 -22.65 -2.25 -18.36
N GLY A 348 -23.23 -1.12 -18.75
CA GLY A 348 -24.57 -1.04 -19.33
C GLY A 348 -25.64 -1.71 -18.45
N GLU A 349 -26.51 -2.52 -19.06
CA GLU A 349 -27.61 -3.21 -18.36
C GLU A 349 -27.12 -4.12 -17.23
N ALA A 350 -25.98 -4.80 -17.41
CA ALA A 350 -25.42 -5.69 -16.41
C ALA A 350 -24.97 -4.96 -15.12
N LEU A 351 -24.65 -3.67 -15.23
CA LEU A 351 -24.34 -2.82 -14.08
C LEU A 351 -25.61 -2.16 -13.50
N GLY A 352 -26.61 -1.86 -14.34
CA GLY A 352 -27.88 -1.29 -13.92
C GLY A 352 -27.86 0.22 -13.61
N VAL A 353 -26.90 0.94 -14.19
CA VAL A 353 -26.71 2.40 -14.06
C VAL A 353 -26.69 3.03 -15.45
N SER A 354 -27.59 3.99 -15.70
CA SER A 354 -27.69 4.67 -16.99
C SER A 354 -27.52 6.18 -16.89
N SER A 355 -27.84 6.78 -15.75
CA SER A 355 -27.72 8.23 -15.58
C SER A 355 -26.26 8.68 -15.43
N ALA A 356 -25.97 9.90 -15.90
CA ALA A 356 -24.66 10.52 -15.72
C ALA A 356 -24.35 10.84 -14.26
N GLU A 357 -25.39 11.13 -13.48
CA GLU A 357 -25.35 11.32 -12.03
C GLU A 357 -26.23 10.25 -11.36
N PRO A 358 -25.63 9.09 -11.00
CA PRO A 358 -26.38 7.94 -10.49
C PRO A 358 -27.22 8.24 -9.26
N THR A 359 -28.51 7.91 -9.35
CA THR A 359 -29.44 7.95 -8.22
C THR A 359 -29.07 6.91 -7.15
N ALA A 360 -29.61 7.05 -5.94
CA ALA A 360 -29.41 6.07 -4.88
C ALA A 360 -29.84 4.65 -5.30
N ASP A 361 -30.93 4.53 -6.06
CA ASP A 361 -31.44 3.25 -6.55
C ASP A 361 -30.55 2.64 -7.63
N GLU A 362 -29.98 3.45 -8.54
CA GLU A 362 -28.99 2.99 -9.52
C GLU A 362 -27.71 2.51 -8.84
N ILE A 363 -27.23 3.24 -7.85
CA ILE A 363 -26.07 2.83 -7.05
C ILE A 363 -26.36 1.52 -6.33
N ALA A 364 -27.54 1.35 -5.73
CA ALA A 364 -27.95 0.11 -5.09
C ALA A 364 -27.97 -1.07 -6.07
N ARG A 365 -28.45 -0.88 -7.30
CA ARG A 365 -28.41 -1.90 -8.36
C ARG A 365 -26.97 -2.28 -8.74
N ALA A 366 -26.09 -1.30 -8.93
CA ALA A 366 -24.68 -1.56 -9.20
C ALA A 366 -24.01 -2.36 -8.08
N VAL A 367 -24.32 -2.02 -6.82
CA VAL A 367 -23.83 -2.73 -5.64
C VAL A 367 -24.27 -4.20 -5.64
N GLU A 368 -25.53 -4.48 -5.96
CA GLU A 368 -26.01 -5.87 -6.04
C GLU A 368 -25.42 -6.62 -7.25
N ALA A 369 -25.27 -5.96 -8.40
CA ALA A 369 -24.63 -6.53 -9.57
C ALA A 369 -23.19 -6.97 -9.28
N VAL A 370 -22.37 -6.11 -8.66
CA VAL A 370 -20.99 -6.49 -8.29
C VAL A 370 -20.96 -7.58 -7.22
N ARG A 371 -21.92 -7.61 -6.29
CA ARG A 371 -22.01 -8.67 -5.27
C ARG A 371 -22.33 -10.04 -5.87
N GLY A 372 -23.02 -10.06 -7.01
CA GLY A 372 -23.32 -11.25 -7.80
C GLY A 372 -22.11 -11.87 -8.51
N LEU A 373 -20.97 -11.17 -8.58
CA LEU A 373 -19.74 -11.73 -9.13
C LEU A 373 -19.23 -12.91 -8.28
N ALA A 374 -18.39 -13.76 -8.89
CA ALA A 374 -17.66 -14.80 -8.16
C ALA A 374 -16.60 -14.20 -7.22
N TYR A 375 -16.49 -14.75 -6.03
CA TYR A 375 -15.47 -14.42 -5.03
C TYR A 375 -14.96 -15.71 -4.40
N SER A 376 -13.76 -15.69 -3.81
CA SER A 376 -13.30 -16.77 -2.95
C SER A 376 -12.46 -16.25 -1.79
N SER A 377 -12.17 -17.13 -0.83
CA SER A 377 -11.40 -16.81 0.38
C SER A 377 -9.92 -17.09 0.17
N ASN A 378 -9.05 -16.30 0.82
CA ASN A 378 -7.62 -16.61 0.98
C ASN A 378 -7.07 -15.95 2.27
N MET A 379 -5.76 -15.99 2.47
CA MET A 379 -5.07 -15.40 3.63
C MET A 379 -5.32 -13.88 3.84
N TRP A 380 -5.80 -13.18 2.82
CA TRP A 380 -6.04 -11.73 2.85
C TRP A 380 -7.49 -11.38 3.22
N GLY A 381 -8.43 -12.31 3.11
CA GLY A 381 -9.82 -12.08 3.51
C GLY A 381 -10.76 -13.18 3.05
N SER A 382 -11.89 -13.31 3.75
CA SER A 382 -12.96 -14.24 3.38
C SER A 382 -13.74 -13.76 2.17
N GLU A 383 -14.36 -14.71 1.47
CA GLU A 383 -15.28 -14.45 0.36
C GLU A 383 -16.39 -13.48 0.74
N ARG A 384 -17.07 -13.73 1.87
CA ARG A 384 -18.15 -12.87 2.39
C ARG A 384 -17.67 -11.44 2.62
N TYR A 385 -16.48 -11.27 3.17
CA TYR A 385 -15.91 -9.94 3.43
C TYR A 385 -15.59 -9.21 2.13
N ARG A 386 -14.95 -9.89 1.15
CA ARG A 386 -14.68 -9.30 -0.17
C ARG A 386 -15.95 -8.90 -0.90
N ARG A 387 -16.97 -9.75 -0.92
CA ARG A 387 -18.28 -9.44 -1.54
C ARG A 387 -18.91 -8.19 -0.92
N HIS A 388 -18.88 -8.08 0.41
CA HIS A 388 -19.40 -6.90 1.11
C HIS A 388 -18.63 -5.63 0.71
N LEU A 389 -17.29 -5.69 0.76
CA LEU A 389 -16.42 -4.56 0.43
C LEU A 389 -16.52 -4.14 -1.04
N ALA A 390 -16.62 -5.09 -1.98
CA ALA A 390 -16.79 -4.80 -3.39
C ALA A 390 -18.02 -3.91 -3.62
N GLY A 391 -19.14 -4.21 -2.96
CA GLY A 391 -20.33 -3.35 -2.97
C GLY A 391 -20.05 -1.96 -2.41
N ALA A 392 -19.49 -1.87 -1.19
CA ALA A 392 -19.20 -0.58 -0.55
C ALA A 392 -18.25 0.30 -1.38
N LEU A 393 -17.19 -0.29 -1.94
CA LEU A 393 -16.24 0.43 -2.79
C LEU A 393 -16.83 0.79 -4.16
N THR A 394 -17.74 0.00 -4.70
CA THR A 394 -18.46 0.34 -5.95
C THR A 394 -19.30 1.59 -5.78
N ALA A 395 -20.10 1.66 -4.72
CA ALA A 395 -20.88 2.86 -4.42
C ALA A 395 -19.98 4.09 -4.26
N ARG A 396 -18.86 3.96 -3.52
CA ARG A 396 -17.89 5.05 -3.36
C ARG A 396 -17.25 5.46 -4.67
N SER A 397 -16.82 4.50 -5.49
CA SER A 397 -16.14 4.76 -6.77
C SER A 397 -17.07 5.49 -7.74
N ILE A 398 -18.33 5.06 -7.86
CA ILE A 398 -19.33 5.71 -8.73
C ILE A 398 -19.61 7.14 -8.25
N VAL A 399 -19.85 7.35 -6.96
CA VAL A 399 -20.13 8.70 -6.41
C VAL A 399 -18.94 9.63 -6.60
N GLN A 400 -17.72 9.15 -6.35
CA GLN A 400 -16.51 9.96 -6.52
C GLN A 400 -16.23 10.27 -7.99
N ALA A 401 -16.41 9.29 -8.88
CA ALA A 401 -16.29 9.49 -10.32
C ALA A 401 -17.34 10.48 -10.84
N ALA A 402 -18.60 10.36 -10.42
CA ALA A 402 -19.68 11.25 -10.86
C ALA A 402 -19.45 12.71 -10.43
N ARG A 403 -18.81 12.89 -9.26
CA ARG A 403 -18.38 14.18 -8.71
C ARG A 403 -17.03 14.65 -9.21
N TYR A 404 -16.34 13.87 -10.05
CA TYR A 404 -15.11 14.30 -10.68
C TYR A 404 -15.48 15.51 -11.54
N ALA A 405 -15.19 16.70 -11.00
CA ALA A 405 -15.60 17.94 -11.61
C ALA A 405 -14.96 18.04 -13.00
N SER A 406 -15.68 18.64 -13.94
CA SER A 406 -15.19 18.85 -15.30
C SER A 406 -13.75 19.37 -15.28
N THR A 407 -12.98 19.00 -16.30
CA THR A 407 -11.56 19.33 -16.52
C THR A 407 -11.18 20.73 -15.99
N GLU A 408 -12.01 21.74 -16.23
CA GLU A 408 -11.84 23.13 -15.78
C GLU A 408 -11.86 23.35 -14.25
N ALA A 409 -12.74 22.67 -13.51
CA ALA A 409 -12.84 22.82 -12.05
C ALA A 409 -11.68 22.14 -11.32
N TYR A 410 -11.17 21.02 -11.85
CA TYR A 410 -9.95 20.39 -11.34
C TYR A 410 -8.70 21.19 -11.73
N GLN A 411 -8.61 21.75 -12.94
CA GLN A 411 -7.53 22.68 -13.31
C GLN A 411 -7.55 23.95 -12.45
N ALA A 412 -8.73 24.51 -12.16
CA ALA A 412 -8.86 25.64 -11.24
C ALA A 412 -8.42 25.27 -9.82
N ALA A 413 -8.74 24.07 -9.34
CA ALA A 413 -8.32 23.58 -8.02
C ALA A 413 -6.80 23.30 -7.95
N LEU A 414 -6.20 22.73 -9.01
CA LEU A 414 -4.76 22.50 -9.11
C LEU A 414 -3.98 23.81 -9.24
N ALA A 415 -4.48 24.77 -10.02
CA ALA A 415 -3.89 26.09 -10.16
C ALA A 415 -3.99 26.91 -8.86
N ALA A 416 -5.03 26.67 -8.05
CA ALA A 416 -5.19 27.27 -6.74
C ALA A 416 -4.29 26.64 -5.65
N CYS A 417 -3.86 25.39 -5.83
CA CYS A 417 -2.99 24.70 -4.89
C CYS A 417 -1.53 25.02 -5.21
N THR A 418 -0.95 26.01 -4.53
CA THR A 418 0.46 26.33 -4.70
C THR A 418 1.33 25.20 -4.12
N ARG A 419 2.52 25.03 -4.71
CA ARG A 419 3.49 23.95 -4.44
C ARG A 419 3.88 23.77 -2.96
N GLU A 420 3.57 24.76 -2.11
CA GLU A 420 3.87 24.77 -0.67
C GLU A 420 2.78 24.10 0.18
N GLU A 421 1.54 24.02 -0.29
CA GLU A 421 0.43 23.38 0.45
C GLU A 421 0.40 21.86 0.28
N ALA A 422 0.90 21.33 -0.85
CA ALA A 422 0.97 19.89 -1.10
C ALA A 422 2.07 19.16 -0.29
N ILE A 423 2.95 19.92 0.40
CA ILE A 423 4.09 19.39 1.16
C ILE A 423 3.85 19.49 2.69
N ARG A 424 2.79 20.17 3.14
CA ARG A 424 2.35 20.15 4.55
C ARG A 424 1.31 19.07 4.76
#